data_AF-A0A8T7EU82-F1
#
_entry.id   AF-A0A8T7EU82-F1
#
_cell.length_a   1.000
_cell.length_b   1.000
_cell.length_c   1.000
_cell.angle_alpha   90.00
_cell.angle_beta   90.00
_cell.angle_gamma   90.00
#
_symmetry.space_group_name_H-M   'P 1'
#
loop_
_entity.id
_entity.type
_entity.pdbx_description
1 polymer ?
#
loop_
_entity_poly.entity_id
_entity_poly.type
_entity_poly.pdbx_seq_one_letter_code
_entity_poly.pdbx_strand_id
1 'polypeptide(L)'
;MLSAVAEASAITGADLDALTFDDATVYDMVTAADTIGVFQVESRAQAQVLPRLQPRQFNDLIISISLIRPGPIQGNMVHPYLRRRLGEEPVTYPHPRLEPALAETLGVVLFQEQVLKVARDLAGFSGGQGEAAAPRVGQQARS
;
A
#
# COMPACT_ATOMS: atom_id res chain seq x y z
N MET A 1 8.10 4.03 -21.39
CA MET A 1 8.39 3.21 -20.20
C MET A 1 8.63 1.76 -20.57
N LEU A 2 7.68 1.07 -21.20
CA LEU A 2 7.89 -0.29 -21.73
C LEU A 2 9.09 -0.40 -22.68
N SER A 3 9.31 0.59 -23.55
CA SER A 3 10.49 0.64 -24.43
C SER A 3 11.82 0.71 -23.66
N ALA A 4 11.90 1.53 -22.61
CA ALA A 4 13.09 1.68 -21.79
C ALA A 4 13.39 0.43 -20.96
N VAL A 5 12.35 -0.26 -20.49
CA VAL A 5 12.49 -1.55 -19.77
C VAL A 5 12.98 -2.64 -20.72
N ALA A 6 12.43 -2.73 -21.93
CA ALA A 6 12.88 -3.66 -22.95
C ALA A 6 14.33 -3.38 -23.39
N GLU A 7 14.71 -2.10 -23.53
CA GLU A 7 16.07 -1.69 -23.85
C GLU A 7 17.06 -2.04 -22.73
N ALA A 8 16.70 -1.79 -21.46
CA ALA A 8 17.52 -2.16 -20.31
C ALA A 8 17.71 -3.68 -20.21
N SER A 9 16.66 -4.46 -20.44
CA SER A 9 16.75 -5.94 -20.51
C SER A 9 17.69 -6.37 -21.64
N ALA A 10 17.60 -5.77 -22.82
CA ALA A 10 18.51 -6.06 -23.94
C ALA A 10 19.97 -5.71 -23.64
N ILE A 11 20.22 -4.60 -22.93
CA ILE A 11 21.58 -4.16 -22.55
C ILE A 11 22.17 -5.07 -21.46
N THR A 12 21.38 -5.44 -20.46
CA THR A 12 21.84 -6.21 -19.30
C THR A 12 21.83 -7.72 -19.55
N GLY A 13 21.09 -8.18 -20.55
CA GLY A 13 20.79 -9.60 -20.76
C GLY A 13 19.83 -10.16 -19.69
N ALA A 14 19.18 -9.30 -18.89
CA ALA A 14 18.28 -9.74 -17.84
C ALA A 14 16.96 -10.25 -18.42
N ASP A 15 16.61 -11.49 -18.07
CA ASP A 15 15.29 -12.07 -18.32
C ASP A 15 14.31 -11.61 -17.24
N LEU A 16 13.40 -10.71 -17.61
CA LEU A 16 12.43 -10.13 -16.69
C LEU A 16 11.36 -11.15 -16.26
N ASP A 17 11.06 -12.15 -17.11
CA ASP A 17 10.05 -13.17 -16.82
C ASP A 17 10.56 -14.20 -15.80
N ALA A 18 11.88 -14.31 -15.65
CA ALA A 18 12.53 -15.19 -14.67
C ALA A 18 12.71 -14.55 -13.28
N LEU A 19 12.40 -13.25 -13.13
CA LEU A 19 12.55 -12.56 -11.85
C LEU A 19 11.52 -13.06 -10.82
N THR A 20 11.95 -13.18 -9.57
CA THR A 20 11.10 -13.51 -8.44
C THR A 20 10.87 -12.29 -7.55
N PHE A 21 9.88 -12.38 -6.65
CA PHE A 21 9.53 -11.30 -5.73
C PHE A 21 10.01 -11.54 -4.29
N ASP A 22 10.96 -12.44 -4.08
CA ASP A 22 11.39 -12.92 -2.76
C ASP A 22 12.89 -12.70 -2.46
N ASP A 23 13.59 -11.89 -3.27
CA ASP A 23 15.01 -11.56 -3.02
C ASP A 23 15.19 -10.71 -1.75
N ALA A 24 15.72 -11.35 -0.71
CA ALA A 24 16.01 -10.71 0.57
C ALA A 24 16.98 -9.52 0.46
N THR A 25 17.93 -9.56 -0.48
CA THR A 25 18.92 -8.49 -0.68
C THR A 25 18.24 -7.20 -1.15
N VAL A 26 17.24 -7.32 -2.03
CA VAL A 26 16.42 -6.19 -2.48
C VAL A 26 15.63 -5.62 -1.30
N TYR A 27 15.02 -6.47 -0.48
CA TYR A 27 14.27 -6.02 0.69
C TYR A 27 15.15 -5.36 1.76
N ASP A 28 16.38 -5.82 1.95
CA ASP A 28 17.34 -5.20 2.87
C ASP A 28 17.80 -3.82 2.38
N MET A 29 18.12 -3.70 1.09
CA MET A 29 18.42 -2.41 0.44
C MET A 29 17.26 -1.42 0.59
N VAL A 30 16.03 -1.85 0.28
CA VAL A 30 14.84 -1.01 0.41
C VAL A 30 14.57 -0.63 1.88
N THR A 31 14.74 -1.56 2.82
CA THR A 31 14.59 -1.30 4.26
C THR A 31 15.61 -0.28 4.76
N ALA A 32 16.83 -0.30 4.24
CA ALA A 32 17.87 0.69 4.53
C ALA A 32 17.60 2.06 3.88
N ALA A 33 16.51 2.21 3.12
CA ALA A 33 16.19 3.38 2.30
C ALA A 33 17.26 3.70 1.24
N ASP A 34 18.02 2.69 0.80
CA ASP A 34 18.97 2.81 -0.32
C ASP A 34 18.23 2.66 -1.65
N THR A 35 17.35 3.61 -1.95
CA THR A 35 16.38 3.51 -3.05
C THR A 35 16.57 4.59 -4.12
N ILE A 36 17.74 5.24 -4.18
CA ILE A 36 18.04 6.23 -5.22
C ILE A 36 17.97 5.56 -6.59
N GLY A 37 17.13 6.09 -7.49
CA GLY A 37 16.92 5.52 -8.82
C GLY A 37 15.96 4.31 -8.84
N VAL A 38 15.40 3.92 -7.70
CA VAL A 38 14.40 2.85 -7.60
C VAL A 38 13.00 3.46 -7.74
N PHE A 39 12.34 3.13 -8.85
CA PHE A 39 11.05 3.71 -9.23
C PHE A 39 10.00 3.58 -8.11
N GLN A 40 9.26 4.67 -7.86
CA GLN A 40 8.21 4.86 -6.84
C GLN A 40 8.63 4.84 -5.36
N VAL A 41 9.83 4.35 -5.03
CA VAL A 41 10.31 4.25 -3.64
C VAL A 41 11.52 5.12 -3.32
N GLU A 42 11.96 5.96 -4.27
CA GLU A 42 13.10 6.88 -4.11
C GLU A 42 12.80 8.18 -3.32
N SER A 43 11.54 8.58 -3.20
CA SER A 43 11.19 9.91 -2.69
C SER A 43 11.60 10.10 -1.23
N ARG A 44 11.80 11.35 -0.80
CA ARG A 44 12.09 11.67 0.62
C ARG A 44 11.07 11.10 1.60
N ALA A 45 9.79 11.13 1.25
CA ALA A 45 8.74 10.58 2.09
C ALA A 45 8.84 9.04 2.20
N GLN A 46 9.19 8.36 1.11
CA GLN A 46 9.46 6.92 1.13
C GLN A 46 10.69 6.59 1.97
N ALA A 47 11.80 7.31 1.79
CA ALA A 47 13.02 7.11 2.57
C ALA A 47 12.82 7.26 4.09
N GLN A 48 11.83 8.05 4.53
CA GLN A 48 11.45 8.15 5.94
C GLN A 48 10.57 6.99 6.44
N VAL A 49 9.76 6.41 5.56
CA VAL A 49 8.80 5.35 5.90
C VAL A 49 9.43 3.97 5.81
N LEU A 50 10.23 3.68 4.78
CA LEU A 50 10.76 2.34 4.52
C LEU A 50 11.53 1.71 5.70
N PRO A 51 12.41 2.44 6.42
CA PRO A 51 13.11 1.88 7.58
C PRO A 51 12.17 1.51 8.73
N ARG A 52 11.01 2.17 8.83
CA ARG A 52 9.99 1.89 9.84
C ARG A 52 9.04 0.78 9.40
N LEU A 53 8.75 0.72 8.10
CA LEU A 53 7.88 -0.28 7.49
C LEU A 53 8.53 -1.67 7.50
N GLN A 54 9.87 -1.73 7.31
CA GLN A 54 10.66 -2.97 7.23
C GLN A 54 10.07 -3.97 6.22
N PRO A 55 10.02 -3.62 4.92
CA PRO A 55 9.46 -4.50 3.90
C PRO A 55 10.23 -5.82 3.80
N ARG A 56 9.50 -6.95 3.75
CA ARG A 56 10.04 -8.30 3.62
C ARG A 56 9.36 -9.15 2.55
N GLN A 57 8.34 -8.59 1.91
CA GLN A 57 7.58 -9.24 0.85
C GLN A 57 7.00 -8.17 -0.07
N PHE A 58 6.57 -8.59 -1.26
CA PHE A 58 6.11 -7.68 -2.30
C PHE A 58 4.93 -6.82 -1.85
N ASN A 59 4.02 -7.41 -1.05
CA ASN A 59 2.87 -6.70 -0.51
C ASN A 59 3.27 -5.51 0.38
N ASP A 60 4.40 -5.57 1.07
CA ASP A 60 4.86 -4.45 1.88
C ASP A 60 5.24 -3.25 0.98
N LEU A 61 5.75 -3.48 -0.24
CA LEU A 61 6.03 -2.41 -1.20
C LEU A 61 4.74 -1.77 -1.72
N ILE A 62 3.73 -2.58 -2.03
CA ILE A 62 2.39 -2.09 -2.42
C ILE A 62 1.84 -1.18 -1.31
N ILE A 63 1.94 -1.61 -0.05
CA ILE A 63 1.50 -0.82 1.10
C ILE A 63 2.32 0.48 1.22
N SER A 64 3.65 0.43 1.09
CA SER A 64 4.51 1.63 1.15
C SER A 64 4.08 2.69 0.14
N ILE A 65 3.88 2.26 -1.11
CA ILE A 65 3.42 3.12 -2.20
C ILE A 65 2.02 3.67 -1.93
N SER A 66 1.14 2.90 -1.31
CA SER A 66 -0.20 3.38 -0.94
C SER A 66 -0.18 4.38 0.21
N LEU A 67 0.68 4.19 1.23
CA LEU A 67 0.81 5.09 2.38
C LEU A 67 1.29 6.49 1.96
N ILE A 68 2.21 6.57 0.99
CA ILE A 68 2.74 7.84 0.46
C ILE A 68 1.85 8.35 -0.68
N ARG A 69 0.56 8.55 -0.39
CA ARG A 69 -0.41 9.17 -1.30
C ARG A 69 -1.21 10.25 -0.57
N PRO A 70 -1.74 11.26 -1.28
CA PRO A 70 -2.46 12.37 -0.65
C PRO A 70 -3.58 11.92 0.29
N GLY A 71 -4.38 10.90 -0.07
CA GLY A 71 -5.46 10.39 0.76
C GLY A 71 -5.01 9.89 2.13
N PRO A 72 -4.16 8.84 2.20
CA PRO A 72 -3.65 8.33 3.47
C PRO A 72 -2.84 9.33 4.30
N ILE A 73 -2.07 10.22 3.65
CA ILE A 73 -1.33 11.29 4.34
C ILE A 73 -2.31 12.28 5.01
N GLN A 74 -3.28 12.80 4.25
CA GLN A 74 -4.28 13.75 4.75
C GLN A 74 -5.21 13.12 5.80
N GLY A 75 -5.49 11.83 5.67
CA GLY A 75 -6.28 11.05 6.64
C GLY A 75 -5.51 10.63 7.90
N ASN A 76 -4.25 11.04 8.07
CA ASN A 76 -3.39 10.66 9.20
C ASN A 76 -3.29 9.13 9.39
N MET A 77 -3.27 8.39 8.28
CA MET A 77 -3.30 6.92 8.28
C MET A 77 -1.90 6.29 8.36
N VAL A 78 -0.86 7.06 8.03
CA VAL A 78 0.53 6.57 7.98
C VAL A 78 1.03 6.16 9.36
N HIS A 79 0.85 7.02 10.37
CA HIS A 79 1.35 6.75 11.72
C HIS A 79 0.65 5.55 12.38
N PRO A 80 -0.69 5.44 12.39
CA PRO A 80 -1.37 4.26 12.94
C PRO A 80 -0.91 2.95 12.29
N TYR A 81 -0.76 2.92 10.97
CA TYR A 81 -0.29 1.71 10.27
C TYR A 81 1.12 1.32 10.75
N LEU A 82 2.06 2.26 10.79
CA LEU A 82 3.45 1.99 11.19
C LEU A 82 3.56 1.55 12.67
N ARG A 83 2.84 2.21 13.59
CA ARG A 83 2.84 1.81 15.00
C ARG A 83 2.33 0.37 15.18
N ARG A 84 1.25 0.01 14.48
CA ARG A 84 0.71 -1.35 14.51
C ARG A 84 1.67 -2.37 13.91
N ARG A 85 2.30 -2.02 12.79
CA ARG A 85 3.31 -2.87 12.14
C ARG A 85 4.51 -3.13 13.04
N LEU A 86 4.92 -2.14 13.82
CA LEU A 86 6.02 -2.23 14.80
C LEU A 86 5.60 -2.85 16.14
N GLY A 87 4.31 -3.18 16.32
CA GLY A 87 3.79 -3.69 17.59
C GLY A 87 3.70 -2.65 18.72
N GLU A 88 3.86 -1.37 18.41
CA GLU A 88 3.72 -0.24 19.36
C GLU A 88 2.25 0.04 19.71
N GLU A 89 1.32 -0.39 18.86
CA GLU A 89 -0.14 -0.25 19.05
C GLU A 89 -0.81 -1.58 18.67
N PRO A 90 -1.81 -2.06 19.42
CA PRO A 90 -2.57 -3.23 19.01
C PRO A 90 -3.36 -2.95 17.72
N VAL A 91 -3.48 -3.96 16.86
CA VAL A 91 -4.36 -3.89 15.69
C VAL A 91 -5.80 -3.84 16.18
N THR A 92 -6.52 -2.80 15.75
CA THR A 92 -7.94 -2.63 16.06
C THR A 92 -8.73 -2.40 14.78
N TYR A 93 -9.97 -2.88 14.77
CA TYR A 93 -10.89 -2.73 13.64
C TYR A 93 -12.08 -1.86 14.08
N PRO A 94 -12.54 -0.91 13.24
CA PRO A 94 -13.71 -0.07 13.59
C PRO A 94 -14.99 -0.89 13.84
N HIS A 95 -15.09 -2.07 13.23
CA HIS A 95 -16.19 -3.01 13.43
C HIS A 95 -15.73 -4.44 13.09
N PRO A 96 -16.18 -5.50 13.80
CA PRO A 96 -15.73 -6.88 13.56
C PRO A 96 -15.92 -7.36 12.12
N ARG A 97 -16.99 -6.93 11.45
CA ARG A 97 -17.25 -7.26 10.03
C ARG A 97 -16.22 -6.69 9.05
N LEU A 98 -15.40 -5.73 9.47
CA LEU A 98 -14.38 -5.11 8.62
C LEU A 98 -13.02 -5.79 8.72
N GLU A 99 -12.82 -6.65 9.70
CA GLU A 99 -11.56 -7.38 9.87
C GLU A 99 -11.14 -8.12 8.59
N PRO A 100 -12.02 -8.87 7.89
CA PRO A 100 -11.63 -9.54 6.64
C PRO A 100 -11.15 -8.58 5.54
N ALA A 101 -11.71 -7.37 5.48
CA ALA A 101 -11.34 -6.38 4.46
C ALA A 101 -10.07 -5.60 4.82
N LEU A 102 -9.75 -5.48 6.11
CA LEU A 102 -8.69 -4.60 6.63
C LEU A 102 -7.55 -5.34 7.33
N ALA A 103 -7.60 -6.68 7.41
CA ALA A 103 -6.58 -7.48 8.09
C ALA A 103 -5.19 -7.24 7.48
N GLU A 104 -5.08 -7.26 6.15
CA GLU A 104 -3.82 -7.05 5.42
C GLU A 104 -3.24 -5.66 5.63
N THR A 105 -4.07 -4.68 5.99
CA THR A 105 -3.68 -3.28 6.21
C THR A 105 -3.79 -2.87 7.67
N LEU A 106 -3.78 -3.84 8.60
CA LEU A 106 -3.73 -3.63 10.04
C LEU A 106 -4.87 -2.70 10.54
N GLY A 107 -6.06 -2.87 9.99
CA GLY A 107 -7.25 -2.08 10.36
C GLY A 107 -7.30 -0.67 9.76
N VAL A 108 -6.44 -0.35 8.80
CA VAL A 108 -6.37 0.96 8.13
C VAL A 108 -6.87 0.84 6.69
N VAL A 109 -7.73 1.75 6.22
CA VAL A 109 -8.22 1.75 4.83
C VAL A 109 -7.18 2.40 3.93
N LEU A 110 -6.43 1.61 3.16
CA LEU A 110 -5.37 2.10 2.27
C LEU A 110 -5.72 2.01 0.80
N PHE A 111 -6.54 1.03 0.40
CA PHE A 111 -6.88 0.79 -0.99
C PHE A 111 -8.34 1.16 -1.30
N GLN A 112 -8.59 1.61 -2.54
CA GLN A 112 -9.96 1.92 -2.98
C GLN A 112 -10.87 0.69 -2.92
N GLU A 113 -10.34 -0.49 -3.23
CA GLU A 113 -11.11 -1.74 -3.12
C GLU A 113 -11.58 -2.03 -1.68
N GLN A 114 -10.83 -1.61 -0.67
CA GLN A 114 -11.23 -1.76 0.73
C GLN A 114 -12.40 -0.84 1.07
N VAL A 115 -12.47 0.37 0.48
CA VAL A 115 -13.62 1.27 0.64
C VAL A 115 -14.90 0.59 0.15
N LEU A 116 -14.85 -0.08 -1.00
CA LEU A 116 -15.99 -0.81 -1.55
C LEU A 116 -16.38 -2.00 -0.67
N LYS A 117 -15.40 -2.77 -0.17
CA LYS A 117 -15.62 -3.90 0.75
C LYS A 117 -16.24 -3.41 2.06
N VAL A 118 -15.70 -2.35 2.67
CA VAL A 118 -16.23 -1.73 3.89
C VAL A 118 -17.67 -1.25 3.70
N ALA A 119 -17.96 -0.55 2.58
CA ALA A 119 -19.31 -0.09 2.28
C ALA A 119 -20.30 -1.27 2.14
N ARG A 120 -19.88 -2.33 1.46
CA ARG A 120 -20.64 -3.58 1.31
C ARG A 120 -20.95 -4.21 2.68
N ASP A 121 -19.92 -4.38 3.50
CA ASP A 121 -20.00 -5.12 4.75
C ASP A 121 -20.76 -4.35 5.85
N LEU A 122 -20.70 -3.02 5.85
CA LEU A 122 -21.46 -2.20 6.80
C LEU A 122 -22.91 -1.96 6.38
N ALA A 123 -23.16 -1.73 5.09
CA ALA A 123 -24.49 -1.39 4.61
C ALA A 123 -25.32 -2.61 4.17
N GLY A 124 -24.72 -3.81 4.17
CA GLY A 124 -25.39 -5.03 3.68
C GLY A 124 -25.65 -5.03 2.18
N PHE A 125 -24.99 -4.15 1.43
CA PHE A 125 -25.14 -4.05 -0.02
C PHE A 125 -24.53 -5.27 -0.71
N SER A 126 -25.16 -5.80 -1.76
CA SER A 126 -24.57 -6.88 -2.58
C SER A 126 -23.62 -6.31 -3.63
N GLY A 127 -22.74 -7.15 -4.20
CA GLY A 127 -21.54 -6.76 -4.94
C GLY A 127 -21.67 -5.72 -6.08
N GLY A 128 -22.87 -5.43 -6.58
CA GLY A 128 -23.11 -4.42 -7.63
C GLY A 128 -23.54 -3.02 -7.15
N GLN A 129 -23.90 -2.85 -5.87
CA GLN A 129 -24.40 -1.56 -5.35
C GLN A 129 -23.28 -0.64 -4.81
N GLY A 130 -22.14 -1.21 -4.43
CA GLY A 130 -21.00 -0.46 -3.90
C GLY A 130 -20.30 0.43 -4.92
N GLU A 131 -20.24 0.02 -6.20
CA GLU A 131 -19.57 0.77 -7.27
C GLU A 131 -20.24 2.12 -7.55
N ALA A 132 -21.58 2.19 -7.43
CA ALA A 132 -22.33 3.44 -7.60
C ALA A 132 -22.17 4.43 -6.41
N ALA A 133 -21.70 3.98 -5.25
CA ALA A 133 -21.53 4.80 -4.06
C ALA A 133 -20.15 5.47 -3.95
N ALA A 134 -19.12 4.92 -4.62
CA ALA A 134 -17.75 5.41 -4.55
C ALA A 134 -17.55 6.90 -4.96
N PRO A 135 -18.23 7.44 -5.99
CA PRO A 135 -18.08 8.85 -6.35
C PRO A 135 -18.66 9.81 -5.30
N ARG A 136 -19.68 9.40 -4.52
CA ARG A 136 -20.41 10.29 -3.61
C ARG A 136 -19.73 10.51 -2.27
N VAL A 137 -18.99 9.51 -1.77
CA VAL A 137 -18.28 9.61 -0.48
C VAL A 137 -17.14 10.64 -0.54
N GLY A 138 -16.49 10.79 -1.70
CA GLY A 138 -15.42 11.78 -1.89
C GLY A 138 -15.89 13.25 -1.91
N GLN A 139 -17.19 13.50 -2.09
CA GLN A 139 -17.74 14.85 -2.25
C GLN A 139 -18.25 15.45 -0.94
N GLN A 140 -18.53 14.62 0.07
CA GLN A 140 -19.00 15.07 1.40
C GLN A 140 -17.87 15.33 2.40
N ALA A 141 -16.62 14.93 2.10
CA ALA A 141 -15.46 15.22 2.95
C ALA A 141 -14.82 16.62 2.69
N ARG A 142 -15.46 17.47 1.89
CA ARG A 142 -14.99 18.83 1.52
C ARG A 142 -15.97 19.96 1.88
N SER A 143 -16.92 19.71 2.77
CA SER A 143 -17.82 20.73 3.32
C SER A 143 -17.55 20.97 4.79
#